data_AF-A0A150SP52-F1
#
_entry.id   AF-A0A150SP52-F1
#
_cell.length_a   1.000
_cell.length_b   1.000
_cell.length_c   1.000
_cell.angle_alpha   90.00
_cell.angle_beta   90.00
_cell.angle_gamma   90.00
#
_symmetry.space_group_name_H-M   'P 1'
#
loop_
_entity.id
_entity.type
_entity.pdbx_description
1 polymer ?
#
loop_
_entity_poly.entity_id
_entity_poly.type
_entity_poly.pdbx_seq_one_letter_code
_entity_poly.pdbx_strand_id
1 'polypeptide(L)'
;MLTHLQQMFPAYVDVLGDDGTRALVKLGVTRAAAYGIVSERGVCIYVDVMFAFGRDFDSDPRCAWAIDVLRDPQYKDPETRAFRLYEAAMARLDDALGLWAEVTIPEHPLSRVLP
;
A
#
# COMPACT_ATOMS: atom_id res chain seq x y z
N MET A 1 7.45 4.62 9.61
CA MET A 1 6.05 4.18 9.44
C MET A 1 5.03 5.19 9.96
N LEU A 2 4.89 5.43 11.28
CA LEU A 2 3.81 6.31 11.78
C LEU A 2 3.86 7.74 11.24
N THR A 3 5.05 8.36 11.27
CA THR A 3 5.28 9.70 10.69
C THR A 3 5.00 9.74 9.19
N HIS A 4 5.34 8.66 8.46
CA HIS A 4 5.02 8.53 7.03
C HIS A 4 3.50 8.51 6.79
N LEU A 5 2.76 7.74 7.59
CA LEU A 5 1.31 7.69 7.49
C LEU A 5 0.64 9.01 7.87
N GLN A 6 1.18 9.74 8.86
CA GLN A 6 0.72 11.09 9.19
C GLN A 6 0.91 12.09 8.04
N GLN A 7 1.96 11.92 7.23
CA GLN A 7 2.21 12.77 6.07
C GLN A 7 1.35 12.38 4.86
N MET A 8 1.16 11.08 4.62
CA MET A 8 0.46 10.55 3.45
C MET A 8 -1.06 10.44 3.62
N PHE A 9 -1.53 10.13 4.82
CA PHE A 9 -2.94 9.88 5.14
C PHE A 9 -3.40 10.66 6.40
N PRO A 10 -3.17 11.99 6.47
CA PRO A 10 -3.41 12.77 7.69
C PRO A 10 -4.85 12.62 8.20
N ALA A 11 -5.84 12.75 7.32
CA ALA A 11 -7.25 12.61 7.68
C ALA A 11 -7.61 11.22 8.23
N TYR A 12 -6.97 10.17 7.72
CA TYR A 12 -7.24 8.80 8.17
C TYR A 12 -6.59 8.54 9.54
N VAL A 13 -5.38 9.05 9.74
CA VAL A 13 -4.69 9.01 11.03
C VAL A 13 -5.45 9.81 12.10
N ASP A 14 -5.97 10.99 11.76
CA ASP A 14 -6.77 11.81 12.67
C ASP A 14 -8.04 11.10 13.15
N VAL A 15 -8.70 10.37 12.24
CA VAL A 15 -9.90 9.59 12.57
C VAL A 15 -9.57 8.35 13.42
N LEU A 16 -8.49 7.64 13.11
CA LEU A 16 -8.06 6.45 13.86
C LEU A 16 -7.41 6.78 15.21
N GLY A 17 -6.82 7.97 15.33
CA GLY A 17 -5.91 8.33 16.40
C GLY A 17 -4.60 7.52 16.37
N ASP A 18 -3.65 7.91 17.22
CA ASP A 18 -2.33 7.27 17.29
C ASP A 18 -2.40 5.77 17.62
N ASP A 19 -3.25 5.39 18.58
CA ASP A 19 -3.38 3.99 19.01
C ASP A 19 -4.01 3.13 17.92
N GLY A 20 -5.06 3.62 17.26
CA GLY A 20 -5.69 2.94 16.12
C GLY A 20 -4.73 2.80 14.94
N THR A 21 -3.96 3.85 14.66
CA THR A 21 -2.95 3.83 13.60
C THR A 21 -1.84 2.83 13.90
N ARG A 22 -1.34 2.79 15.15
CA ARG A 22 -0.34 1.80 15.57
C ARG A 22 -0.88 0.38 15.53
N ALA A 23 -2.15 0.16 15.89
CA ALA A 23 -2.79 -1.14 15.79
C ALA A 23 -2.92 -1.59 14.33
N LEU A 24 -3.30 -0.70 13.43
CA LEU A 24 -3.42 -0.99 12.01
C LEU A 24 -2.05 -1.28 11.37
N VAL A 25 -1.02 -0.52 11.73
CA VAL A 25 0.38 -0.81 11.32
C VAL A 25 0.79 -2.21 11.78
N LYS A 26 0.58 -2.55 13.06
CA LYS A 26 0.92 -3.88 13.60
C LYS A 26 0.19 -5.00 12.84
N LEU A 27 -1.09 -4.80 12.55
CA LEU A 27 -1.87 -5.73 11.74
C LEU A 27 -1.28 -5.90 10.34
N GLY A 28 -0.92 -4.78 9.69
CA GLY A 28 -0.26 -4.79 8.39
C GLY A 28 1.07 -5.55 8.41
N VAL A 29 1.92 -5.33 9.41
CA VAL A 29 3.17 -6.09 9.59
C VAL A 29 2.90 -7.60 9.72
N THR A 30 1.95 -7.98 10.57
CA THR A 30 1.61 -9.40 10.77
C THR A 30 1.08 -10.05 9.49
N ARG A 31 0.22 -9.36 8.73
CA ARG A 31 -0.33 -9.91 7.48
C ARG A 31 0.69 -9.93 6.35
N ALA A 32 1.52 -8.90 6.20
CA ALA A 32 2.60 -8.87 5.23
C ALA A 32 3.55 -10.08 5.41
N ALA A 33 3.87 -10.43 6.65
CA ALA A 33 4.69 -11.59 6.96
C ALA A 33 4.08 -12.93 6.49
N ALA A 34 2.75 -13.06 6.47
CA ALA A 34 2.07 -14.25 5.94
C ALA A 34 2.29 -14.45 4.43
N TYR A 35 2.64 -13.38 3.70
CA TYR A 35 3.01 -13.40 2.28
C TYR A 35 4.54 -13.37 2.07
N GLY A 36 5.32 -13.58 3.14
CA GLY A 36 6.78 -13.54 3.14
C GLY A 36 7.37 -12.12 3.07
N ILE A 37 6.54 -11.08 3.07
CA ILE A 37 6.97 -9.69 2.96
C ILE A 37 7.44 -9.22 4.35
N VAL A 38 8.76 -9.25 4.55
CA VAL A 38 9.39 -8.94 5.85
C VAL A 38 10.38 -7.76 5.79
N SER A 39 10.73 -7.30 4.58
CA SER A 39 11.59 -6.13 4.42
C SER A 39 10.84 -4.86 4.85
N GLU A 40 11.56 -3.89 5.43
CA GLU A 40 10.96 -2.62 5.87
C GLU A 40 10.19 -1.93 4.72
N ARG A 41 10.81 -1.87 3.53
CA ARG A 41 10.20 -1.31 2.33
C ARG A 41 8.94 -2.06 1.90
N GLY A 42 8.98 -3.39 1.87
CA GLY A 42 7.83 -4.21 1.47
C GLY A 42 6.67 -4.10 2.47
N VAL A 43 6.97 -4.08 3.76
CA VAL A 43 5.97 -3.87 4.81
C VAL A 43 5.37 -2.47 4.71
N CYS A 44 6.17 -1.44 4.44
CA CYS A 44 5.66 -0.08 4.21
C CYS A 44 4.66 -0.04 3.06
N ILE A 45 5.01 -0.65 1.91
CA ILE A 45 4.10 -0.76 0.76
C ILE A 45 2.79 -1.46 1.16
N TYR A 46 2.89 -2.58 1.86
CA TYR A 46 1.71 -3.34 2.27
C TYR A 46 0.78 -2.51 3.16
N VAL A 47 1.35 -1.78 4.13
CA VAL A 47 0.60 -0.90 5.02
C VAL A 47 -0.01 0.28 4.25
N ASP A 48 0.72 0.90 3.33
CA ASP A 48 0.20 2.00 2.52
C ASP A 48 -1.00 1.56 1.68
N VAL A 49 -0.94 0.37 1.08
CA VAL A 49 -2.06 -0.23 0.33
C VAL A 49 -3.24 -0.54 1.26
N MET A 50 -2.99 -1.01 2.48
CA MET A 50 -4.04 -1.22 3.49
C MET A 50 -4.75 0.08 3.87
N PHE A 51 -4.02 1.20 3.98
CA PHE A 51 -4.63 2.50 4.25
C PHE A 51 -5.43 3.03 3.06
N ALA A 52 -4.95 2.83 1.84
CA ALA A 52 -5.61 3.31 0.63
C ALA A 52 -6.86 2.50 0.24
N PHE A 53 -6.80 1.17 0.34
CA PHE A 53 -7.84 0.26 -0.15
C PHE A 53 -8.68 -0.38 0.97
N GLY A 54 -8.29 -0.16 2.23
CA GLY A 54 -8.98 -0.62 3.42
C GLY A 54 -8.29 -1.79 4.10
N ARG A 55 -8.63 -1.96 5.40
CA ARG A 55 -8.01 -2.91 6.32
C ARG A 55 -7.91 -4.35 5.78
N ASP A 56 -8.91 -4.79 5.03
CA ASP A 56 -9.04 -6.19 4.59
C ASP A 56 -8.84 -6.37 3.07
N PHE A 57 -8.15 -5.42 2.41
CA PHE A 57 -7.87 -5.45 0.96
C PHE A 57 -7.24 -6.79 0.48
N ASP A 58 -6.50 -7.49 1.34
CA ASP A 58 -5.85 -8.76 1.02
C ASP A 58 -6.77 -9.98 1.08
N SER A 59 -8.06 -9.76 1.35
CA SER A 59 -9.10 -10.78 1.42
C SER A 59 -10.47 -10.34 0.88
N ASP A 60 -10.65 -9.03 0.65
CA ASP A 60 -11.89 -8.45 0.12
C ASP A 60 -12.05 -8.78 -1.37
N PRO A 61 -13.19 -9.36 -1.81
CA PRO A 61 -13.47 -9.61 -3.22
C PRO A 61 -13.43 -8.36 -4.13
N ARG A 62 -13.69 -7.17 -3.57
CA ARG A 62 -13.55 -5.88 -4.29
C ARG A 62 -12.09 -5.57 -4.62
N CYS A 63 -11.17 -6.21 -3.91
CA CYS A 63 -9.72 -6.11 -4.08
C CYS A 63 -9.12 -7.43 -4.61
N ALA A 64 -9.87 -8.18 -5.45
CA ALA A 64 -9.39 -9.44 -6.03
C ALA A 64 -7.99 -9.33 -6.66
N TRP A 65 -7.68 -8.19 -7.28
CA TRP A 65 -6.36 -7.89 -7.83
C TRP A 65 -5.21 -7.98 -6.82
N ALA A 66 -5.45 -7.58 -5.57
CA ALA A 66 -4.44 -7.63 -4.52
C ALA A 66 -4.22 -9.07 -4.07
N ILE A 67 -5.31 -9.84 -3.99
CA ILE A 67 -5.26 -11.28 -3.69
C ILE A 67 -4.46 -12.01 -4.77
N ASP A 68 -4.74 -11.72 -6.04
CA ASP A 68 -4.06 -12.32 -7.19
C ASP A 68 -2.55 -12.02 -7.14
N VAL A 69 -2.17 -10.76 -6.93
CA VAL A 69 -0.76 -10.36 -6.84
C VAL A 69 -0.06 -10.98 -5.62
N LEU A 70 -0.69 -10.95 -4.44
CA LEU A 70 -0.09 -11.46 -3.21
C LEU A 70 0.09 -12.99 -3.23
N ARG A 71 -0.79 -13.70 -3.94
CA ARG A 71 -0.78 -15.16 -4.02
C ARG A 71 -0.17 -15.70 -5.32
N ASP A 72 0.30 -14.84 -6.21
CA ASP A 72 0.92 -15.26 -7.46
C ASP A 72 2.18 -16.13 -7.19
N PRO A 73 2.18 -17.42 -7.57
CA PRO A 73 3.31 -18.30 -7.36
C PRO A 73 4.52 -17.96 -8.25
N GLN A 74 4.36 -17.12 -9.28
CA GLN A 74 5.45 -16.67 -10.13
C GLN A 74 6.41 -15.73 -9.38
N TYR A 75 5.94 -15.01 -8.36
CA TYR A 75 6.76 -14.10 -7.56
C TYR A 75 7.46 -14.86 -6.43
N LYS A 76 8.57 -15.53 -6.76
CA LYS A 76 9.34 -16.31 -5.77
C LYS A 76 9.98 -15.43 -4.69
N ASP A 77 10.27 -14.19 -5.04
CA ASP A 77 10.88 -13.21 -4.15
C ASP A 77 9.79 -12.30 -3.50
N PRO A 78 9.79 -12.16 -2.16
CA PRO A 78 8.86 -11.27 -1.47
C PRO A 78 8.98 -9.79 -1.83
N GLU A 79 10.16 -9.31 -2.22
CA GLU A 79 10.34 -7.91 -2.61
C GLU A 79 9.64 -7.60 -3.94
N THR A 80 9.78 -8.50 -4.91
CA THR A 80 9.04 -8.50 -6.18
C THR A 80 7.54 -8.51 -5.92
N ARG A 81 7.06 -9.36 -5.01
CA ARG A 81 5.63 -9.40 -4.65
C ARG A 81 5.14 -8.06 -4.11
N ALA A 82 5.88 -7.44 -3.18
CA ALA A 82 5.52 -6.13 -2.65
C ALA A 82 5.56 -5.04 -3.74
N PHE A 83 6.55 -5.07 -4.62
CA PHE A 83 6.65 -4.13 -5.73
C PHE A 83 5.48 -4.25 -6.72
N ARG A 84 5.09 -5.48 -7.08
CA ARG A 84 3.91 -5.73 -7.92
C ARG A 84 2.61 -5.26 -7.26
N LEU A 85 2.52 -5.41 -5.94
CA LEU A 85 1.37 -4.90 -5.19
C LEU A 85 1.29 -3.37 -5.29
N TYR A 86 2.43 -2.69 -5.16
CA TYR A 86 2.51 -1.24 -5.33
C TYR A 86 2.09 -0.80 -6.73
N GLU A 87 2.62 -1.42 -7.80
CA GLU A 87 2.25 -1.08 -9.18
C GLU A 87 0.74 -1.26 -9.42
N ALA A 88 0.17 -2.37 -8.95
CA ALA A 88 -1.24 -2.66 -9.11
C ALA A 88 -2.15 -1.71 -8.31
N ALA A 89 -1.68 -1.23 -7.16
CA ALA A 89 -2.35 -0.22 -6.34
C ALA A 89 -2.33 1.15 -7.04
N MET A 90 -1.16 1.59 -7.53
CA MET A 90 -1.01 2.88 -8.21
C MET A 90 -1.86 2.96 -9.47
N ALA A 91 -1.87 1.92 -10.30
CA ALA A 91 -2.71 1.88 -11.49
C ALA A 91 -4.20 2.11 -11.16
N ARG A 92 -4.68 1.58 -10.02
CA ARG A 92 -6.07 1.76 -9.58
C ARG A 92 -6.37 3.11 -9.00
N LEU A 93 -5.40 3.73 -8.31
CA LEU A 93 -5.54 5.10 -7.86
C LEU A 93 -5.58 6.05 -9.05
N ASP A 94 -4.72 5.83 -10.06
CA ASP A 94 -4.71 6.61 -11.29
C ASP A 94 -6.04 6.50 -12.06
N ASP A 95 -6.56 5.28 -12.21
CA ASP A 95 -7.86 5.03 -12.83
C ASP A 95 -9.00 5.70 -12.05
N ALA A 96 -9.00 5.59 -10.72
CA ALA A 96 -10.02 6.18 -9.85
C ALA A 96 -9.98 7.71 -9.84
N LEU A 97 -8.80 8.31 -10.00
CA LEU A 97 -8.60 9.76 -10.05
C LEU A 97 -8.70 10.33 -11.47
N GLY A 98 -8.80 9.49 -12.51
CA GLY A 98 -8.89 9.92 -13.91
C GLY A 98 -7.65 10.67 -14.40
N LEU A 99 -6.47 10.42 -13.81
CA LEU A 99 -5.27 11.26 -13.95
C LEU A 99 -4.60 11.23 -15.34
N TRP A 100 -5.14 10.49 -16.29
CA TRP A 100 -4.61 10.40 -17.66
C TRP A 100 -5.42 11.20 -18.69
N ALA A 101 -6.44 11.96 -18.28
CA ALA A 101 -7.18 12.80 -19.21
C ALA A 101 -6.48 14.15 -19.49
N GLU A 102 -5.93 14.86 -18.49
CA GLU A 102 -5.38 16.21 -18.75
C GLU A 102 -4.60 16.83 -17.56
N VAL A 103 -3.50 16.25 -17.07
CA VAL A 103 -2.70 16.94 -16.03
C VAL A 103 -1.19 16.74 -16.21
N THR A 104 -0.49 17.82 -16.54
CA THR A 104 0.95 17.99 -16.28
C THR A 104 1.17 18.00 -14.78
N ILE A 105 1.67 16.90 -14.21
CA ILE A 105 1.89 16.76 -12.76
C ILE A 105 3.16 17.52 -12.36
N PRO A 106 3.10 18.51 -11.44
CA PRO A 106 4.30 19.00 -10.78
C PRO A 106 4.69 18.03 -9.65
N GLU A 107 5.89 17.46 -9.77
CA GLU A 107 6.73 16.89 -8.69
C GLU A 107 5.95 16.16 -7.57
N HIS A 108 5.58 14.91 -7.83
CA HIS A 108 4.98 14.00 -6.83
C HIS A 108 5.97 13.68 -5.70
N PRO A 109 5.61 13.79 -4.40
CA PRO A 109 6.55 13.59 -3.29
C PRO A 109 7.18 12.19 -3.20
N LEU A 110 6.60 11.18 -3.86
CA LEU A 110 7.19 9.83 -3.95
C LEU A 110 8.21 9.65 -5.11
N SER A 111 8.42 10.64 -5.98
CA SER A 111 9.45 10.56 -7.03
C SER A 111 10.88 10.71 -6.49
N ARG A 112 11.03 11.26 -5.28
CA ARG A 112 12.32 11.62 -4.69
C ARG A 112 13.00 10.49 -3.90
N VAL A 113 12.38 9.31 -3.84
CA VAL A 113 12.81 8.16 -3.00
C VAL A 113 13.16 6.92 -3.86
N LEU A 114 13.31 7.08 -5.17
CA LEU A 114 13.82 6.04 -6.07
C LEU A 114 15.19 6.48 -6.63
N PRO A 115 16.22 5.61 -6.59
CA PRO A 115 17.48 5.86 -7.29
C PRO A 115 17.33 5.77 -8.82
#